data_AF-A0A9D3U7G6-F1
#
_entry.id   AF-A0A9D3U7G6-F1
#
_cell.length_a   1.000
_cell.length_b   1.000
_cell.length_c   1.000
_cell.angle_alpha   90.00
_cell.angle_beta   90.00
_cell.angle_gamma   90.00
#
_symmetry.space_group_name_H-M   'P 1'
#
loop_
_entity.id
_entity.type
_entity.pdbx_description
1 polymer ?
#
loop_
_entity_poly.entity_id
_entity_poly.type
_entity_poly.pdbx_seq_one_letter_code
_entity_poly.pdbx_strand_id
1 'polypeptide(L)'
;MSSSYLPATTDSIARALEAKTPSEAISILYRVLQNPSSAPDAVRIKERAITNLSDHLGQENRAEELKSLLAQLRPFFALIPKAKTAKIVRGIIDDVAKIPGTSDLQISLCKEVVQWTRAEKRTFLHQRVGAKLAGLLMENKE
;
A
#
# COMPACT_ATOMS: atom_id res chain seq x y z
N MET A 1 -17.21 -1.85 24.80
CA MET A 1 -16.64 -2.56 23.64
C MET A 1 -16.05 -1.53 22.69
N SER A 2 -14.78 -1.19 22.86
CA SER A 2 -14.13 -0.17 22.02
C SER A 2 -13.99 -0.74 20.61
N SER A 3 -14.69 -0.18 19.63
CA SER A 3 -14.50 -0.57 18.23
C SER A 3 -13.01 -0.54 17.90
N SER A 4 -12.46 -1.70 17.55
CA SER A 4 -11.07 -1.84 17.11
C SER A 4 -10.79 -0.99 15.87
N TYR A 5 -11.82 -0.77 15.04
CA TYR A 5 -11.77 0.03 13.83
C TYR A 5 -12.32 1.46 14.00
N LEU A 6 -11.90 2.36 13.12
CA LEU A 6 -12.46 3.70 12.95
C LEU A 6 -13.42 3.74 11.75
N PRO A 7 -14.42 4.64 11.73
CA PRO A 7 -15.28 4.81 10.58
C PRO A 7 -14.46 5.24 9.35
N ALA A 8 -14.73 4.65 8.19
CA ALA A 8 -14.12 5.06 6.92
C ALA A 8 -14.79 6.34 6.40
N THR A 9 -14.57 7.44 7.10
CA THR A 9 -15.07 8.79 6.79
C THR A 9 -13.93 9.78 6.58
N THR A 10 -14.24 10.90 5.94
CA THR A 10 -13.29 12.02 5.75
C THR A 10 -12.76 12.53 7.09
N ASP A 11 -13.59 12.55 8.13
CA ASP A 11 -13.18 12.99 9.47
C ASP A 11 -12.08 12.11 10.05
N SER A 12 -12.15 10.79 9.84
CA SER A 12 -11.09 9.89 10.30
C SER A 12 -9.76 10.13 9.57
N ILE A 13 -9.81 10.52 8.30
CA ILE A 13 -8.62 10.93 7.55
C ILE A 13 -8.09 12.27 8.07
N ALA A 14 -8.97 13.25 8.31
CA ALA A 14 -8.58 14.54 8.85
C ALA A 14 -7.88 14.38 10.21
N ARG A 15 -8.42 13.53 11.08
CA ARG A 15 -7.80 13.20 12.38
C ARG A 15 -6.40 12.58 12.23
N ALA A 16 -6.17 11.77 11.18
CA ALA A 16 -4.83 11.24 10.92
C ALA A 16 -3.86 12.35 10.44
N LEU A 17 -4.35 13.32 9.67
CA LEU A 17 -3.54 14.43 9.16
C LEU A 17 -3.22 15.48 10.25
N GLU A 18 -4.12 15.64 11.23
CA GLU A 18 -3.94 16.52 12.38
C GLU A 18 -3.11 15.88 13.51
N ALA A 19 -2.76 14.59 13.37
CA ALA A 19 -1.96 13.89 14.36
C ALA A 19 -0.59 14.55 14.53
N LYS A 20 -0.15 14.67 15.79
CA LYS A 20 1.11 15.35 16.12
C LYS A 20 2.34 14.50 15.83
N THR A 21 2.15 13.19 15.72
CA THR A 21 3.22 12.23 15.49
C THR A 21 2.88 11.30 14.33
N PRO A 22 3.88 10.90 13.52
CA PRO A 22 3.69 9.91 12.45
C PRO A 22 3.10 8.59 12.97
N SER A 23 3.53 8.13 14.15
CA SER A 23 3.01 6.89 14.77
C SER A 23 1.51 6.96 15.10
N GLU A 24 1.03 8.11 15.57
CA GLU A 24 -0.40 8.33 15.82
C GLU A 24 -1.19 8.34 14.50
N ALA A 25 -0.71 9.06 13.48
CA ALA A 25 -1.31 9.08 12.15
C ALA A 25 -1.44 7.66 11.58
N ILE A 26 -0.34 6.89 11.61
CA ILE A 26 -0.27 5.50 11.15
C ILE A 26 -1.29 4.63 11.88
N SER A 27 -1.38 4.74 13.20
CA SER A 27 -2.35 3.99 14.02
C SER A 27 -3.79 4.29 13.62
N ILE A 28 -4.13 5.57 13.44
CA ILE A 28 -5.47 6.00 13.00
C ILE A 28 -5.79 5.41 11.62
N LEU A 29 -4.85 5.49 10.67
CA LEU A 29 -5.03 4.99 9.31
C LEU A 29 -5.25 3.48 9.29
N TYR A 30 -4.47 2.69 10.04
CA TYR A 30 -4.70 1.25 10.17
C TYR A 30 -6.10 0.92 10.71
N ARG A 31 -6.58 1.66 11.70
CA ARG A 31 -7.95 1.46 12.24
C ARG A 31 -9.02 1.79 11.21
N VAL A 32 -8.80 2.75 10.31
CA VAL A 32 -9.71 3.03 9.18
C VAL A 32 -9.74 1.87 8.18
N LEU A 33 -8.59 1.25 7.91
CA LEU A 33 -8.50 0.09 7.00
C LEU A 33 -9.24 -1.14 7.53
N GLN A 34 -9.24 -1.34 8.84
CA GLN A 34 -9.97 -2.42 9.51
C GLN A 34 -11.50 -2.27 9.47
N ASN A 35 -12.02 -1.12 9.02
CA ASN A 35 -13.45 -0.93 8.87
C ASN A 35 -14.03 -2.01 7.92
N PRO A 36 -15.08 -2.75 8.28
CA PRO A 36 -15.60 -3.82 7.42
C PRO A 36 -16.41 -3.31 6.21
N SER A 37 -16.77 -2.02 6.16
CA SER A 37 -17.60 -1.47 5.10
C SER A 37 -16.94 -1.58 3.72
N SER A 38 -17.69 -2.15 2.78
CA SER A 38 -17.35 -2.24 1.35
C SER A 38 -18.15 -1.25 0.50
N ALA A 39 -18.88 -0.32 1.13
CA ALA A 39 -19.62 0.72 0.43
C ALA A 39 -18.67 1.56 -0.45
N PRO A 40 -19.13 2.09 -1.61
CA PRO A 40 -18.28 2.85 -2.53
C PRO A 40 -17.51 4.00 -1.87
N ASP A 41 -18.14 4.72 -0.94
CA ASP A 41 -17.50 5.81 -0.22
C ASP A 41 -16.48 5.30 0.80
N ALA A 42 -16.77 4.21 1.50
CA ALA A 42 -15.81 3.57 2.40
C ALA A 42 -14.57 3.08 1.65
N VAL A 43 -14.75 2.52 0.43
CA VAL A 43 -13.63 2.10 -0.44
C VAL A 43 -12.77 3.30 -0.85
N ARG A 44 -13.39 4.45 -1.20
CA ARG A 44 -12.66 5.69 -1.52
C ARG A 44 -11.86 6.21 -0.33
N ILE A 45 -12.46 6.21 0.85
CA ILE A 45 -11.77 6.64 2.07
C ILE A 45 -10.63 5.70 2.42
N LYS A 46 -10.81 4.39 2.30
CA LYS A 46 -9.74 3.40 2.50
C LYS A 46 -8.61 3.56 1.48
N GLU A 47 -8.90 3.82 0.21
CA GLU A 47 -7.87 4.14 -0.79
C GLU A 47 -7.02 5.33 -0.33
N ARG A 48 -7.67 6.41 0.11
CA ARG A 48 -6.98 7.59 0.64
C ARG A 48 -6.19 7.28 1.91
N ALA A 49 -6.73 6.45 2.79
CA ALA A 49 -6.03 6.01 3.99
C ALA A 49 -4.76 5.22 3.66
N ILE A 50 -4.82 4.32 2.66
CA ILE A 50 -3.65 3.54 2.22
C ILE A 50 -2.58 4.46 1.64
N THR A 51 -2.97 5.44 0.81
CA THR A 51 -2.01 6.40 0.24
C THR A 51 -1.33 7.22 1.33
N ASN A 52 -2.09 7.80 2.27
CA ASN A 52 -1.50 8.55 3.37
C ASN A 52 -0.60 7.64 4.24
N LEU A 53 -1.02 6.40 4.47
CA LEU A 53 -0.25 5.44 5.25
C LEU A 53 1.07 5.09 4.57
N SER A 54 1.05 4.86 3.25
CA SER A 54 2.27 4.56 2.51
C SER A 54 3.23 5.76 2.47
N ASP A 55 2.70 6.97 2.33
CA ASP A 55 3.48 8.20 2.41
C ASP A 55 4.17 8.33 3.79
N HIS A 56 3.43 8.16 4.89
CA HIS A 56 4.00 8.23 6.25
C HIS A 56 5.07 7.15 6.49
N LEU A 57 4.81 5.90 6.09
CA LEU A 57 5.79 4.82 6.23
C LEU A 57 7.04 5.07 5.35
N GLY A 58 6.87 5.70 4.19
CA GLY A 58 7.95 6.14 3.33
C GLY A 58 8.85 7.18 3.99
N GLN A 59 8.25 8.23 4.58
CA GLN A 59 9.00 9.28 5.29
C GLN A 59 9.77 8.75 6.51
N GLU A 60 9.21 7.76 7.20
CA GLU A 60 9.84 7.11 8.35
C GLU A 60 10.88 6.04 7.96
N ASN A 61 11.18 5.86 6.66
CA ASN A 61 12.04 4.80 6.12
C ASN A 61 11.61 3.37 6.53
N ARG A 62 10.31 3.15 6.76
CA ARG A 62 9.73 1.87 7.24
C ARG A 62 9.38 0.95 6.07
N ALA A 63 10.39 0.59 5.29
CA ALA A 63 10.22 -0.13 4.04
C ALA A 63 9.61 -1.55 4.22
N GLU A 64 10.00 -2.27 5.28
CA GLU A 64 9.44 -3.59 5.62
C GLU A 64 7.94 -3.54 5.93
N GLU A 65 7.47 -2.42 6.48
CA GLU A 65 6.06 -2.23 6.78
C GLU A 65 5.25 -1.90 5.54
N LEU A 66 5.82 -1.19 4.57
CA LEU A 66 5.21 -1.02 3.26
C LEU A 66 5.01 -2.37 2.56
N LYS A 67 6.02 -3.25 2.63
CA LYS A 67 5.91 -4.63 2.13
C LYS A 67 4.80 -5.40 2.84
N SER A 68 4.78 -5.34 4.17
CA SER A 68 3.77 -6.01 5.00
C SER A 68 2.35 -5.48 4.73
N LEU A 69 2.20 -4.17 4.52
CA LEU A 69 0.94 -3.52 4.18
C LEU A 69 0.37 -4.09 2.87
N LEU A 70 1.20 -4.30 1.85
CA LEU A 70 0.74 -4.85 0.57
C LEU A 70 0.20 -6.28 0.73
N ALA A 71 0.82 -7.10 1.58
CA ALA A 71 0.31 -8.42 1.92
C ALA A 71 -1.04 -8.36 2.66
N GLN A 72 -1.18 -7.44 3.63
CA GLN A 72 -2.43 -7.24 4.37
C GLN A 72 -3.58 -6.72 3.49
N LEU A 73 -3.26 -5.98 2.43
CA LEU A 73 -4.26 -5.45 1.50
C LEU A 73 -4.74 -6.45 0.45
N ARG A 74 -4.14 -7.65 0.35
CA ARG A 74 -4.55 -8.67 -0.64
C ARG A 74 -6.05 -9.02 -0.58
N PRO A 75 -6.69 -9.24 0.59
CA PRO A 75 -8.12 -9.48 0.66
C PRO A 75 -8.95 -8.27 0.19
N PHE A 76 -8.49 -7.05 0.49
CA PHE A 76 -9.15 -5.82 0.03
C PHE A 76 -9.05 -5.65 -1.50
N PHE A 77 -7.95 -6.07 -2.12
CA PHE A 77 -7.76 -6.03 -3.56
C PHE A 77 -8.70 -6.96 -4.35
N ALA A 78 -9.28 -7.97 -3.73
CA ALA A 78 -10.31 -8.80 -4.33
C ALA A 78 -11.69 -8.11 -4.37
N LEU A 79 -11.90 -7.10 -3.52
CA LEU A 79 -13.20 -6.40 -3.36
C LEU A 79 -13.30 -5.10 -4.17
N ILE A 80 -12.19 -4.59 -4.70
CA ILE A 80 -12.13 -3.30 -5.41
C ILE A 80 -11.81 -3.45 -6.90
N PRO A 81 -12.13 -2.46 -7.74
CA PRO A 81 -11.81 -2.49 -9.16
C PRO A 81 -10.31 -2.66 -9.43
N LYS A 82 -9.96 -3.42 -10.47
CA LYS A 82 -8.56 -3.71 -10.87
C LYS A 82 -7.72 -2.44 -11.04
N ALA A 83 -8.30 -1.39 -11.61
CA ALA A 83 -7.61 -0.10 -11.80
C ALA A 83 -7.20 0.54 -10.46
N LYS A 84 -8.05 0.45 -9.43
CA LYS A 84 -7.79 0.97 -8.10
C LYS A 84 -6.68 0.17 -7.40
N THR A 85 -6.74 -1.16 -7.47
CA THR A 85 -5.64 -1.99 -6.99
C THR A 85 -4.31 -1.65 -7.66
N ALA A 86 -4.30 -1.52 -9.00
CA ALA A 86 -3.09 -1.19 -9.73
C ALA A 86 -2.53 0.18 -9.33
N LYS A 87 -3.38 1.15 -9.00
CA LYS A 87 -2.93 2.45 -8.46
C LYS A 87 -2.28 2.29 -7.09
N ILE A 88 -2.92 1.57 -6.17
CA ILE A 88 -2.41 1.36 -4.80
C ILE A 88 -1.07 0.60 -4.82
N VAL A 89 -1.01 -0.54 -5.53
CA VAL A 89 0.20 -1.36 -5.61
C VAL A 89 1.37 -0.56 -6.18
N ARG A 90 1.13 0.26 -7.22
CA ARG A 90 2.18 1.12 -7.79
C ARG A 90 2.66 2.17 -6.79
N GLY A 91 1.73 2.85 -6.10
CA GLY A 91 2.07 3.84 -5.08
C GLY A 91 3.01 3.26 -4.02
N ILE A 92 2.66 2.10 -3.46
CA ILE A 92 3.49 1.45 -2.43
C ILE A 92 4.88 1.07 -2.97
N ILE A 93 4.97 0.51 -4.17
CA ILE A 93 6.29 0.17 -4.78
C ILE A 93 7.10 1.43 -5.06
N ASP A 94 6.46 2.53 -5.45
CA ASP A 94 7.13 3.81 -5.68
C ASP A 94 7.59 4.45 -4.36
N ASP A 95 6.84 4.30 -3.27
CA ASP A 95 7.22 4.79 -1.94
C ASP A 95 8.40 4.01 -1.36
N VAL A 96 8.43 2.68 -1.51
CA VAL A 96 9.62 1.88 -1.15
C VAL A 96 10.83 2.33 -1.97
N ALA A 97 10.64 2.67 -3.25
CA ALA A 97 11.73 3.10 -4.12
C ALA A 97 12.36 4.45 -3.73
N LYS A 98 11.63 5.30 -3.00
CA LYS A 98 12.17 6.56 -2.47
C LYS A 98 13.09 6.37 -1.27
N ILE A 99 13.01 5.22 -0.58
CA ILE A 99 13.80 4.94 0.62
C ILE A 99 15.20 4.45 0.20
N PRO A 100 16.29 5.13 0.61
CA PRO A 100 17.64 4.72 0.24
C PRO A 100 18.01 3.36 0.87
N GLY A 101 18.80 2.56 0.16
CA GLY A 101 19.28 1.26 0.67
C GLY A 101 18.24 0.14 0.63
N THR A 102 17.15 0.29 -0.11
CA THR A 102 16.08 -0.72 -0.20
C THR A 102 16.10 -1.58 -1.47
N SER A 103 17.19 -1.57 -2.24
CA SER A 103 17.28 -2.28 -3.53
C SER A 103 16.86 -3.76 -3.46
N ASP A 104 17.41 -4.50 -2.50
CA ASP A 104 17.06 -5.91 -2.29
C ASP A 104 15.59 -6.10 -1.91
N LEU A 105 15.07 -5.22 -1.07
CA LEU A 105 13.67 -5.23 -0.65
C LEU A 105 12.73 -4.90 -1.81
N GLN A 106 13.09 -3.94 -2.67
CA GLN A 106 12.34 -3.60 -3.87
C GLN A 106 12.29 -4.77 -4.85
N ILE A 107 13.42 -5.48 -5.05
CA ILE A 107 13.49 -6.69 -5.87
C ILE A 107 12.58 -7.78 -5.29
N SER A 108 12.68 -8.04 -3.98
CA SER A 108 11.84 -9.01 -3.26
C SER A 108 10.36 -8.67 -3.41
N LEU A 109 9.97 -7.42 -3.14
CA LEU A 109 8.60 -6.93 -3.25
C LEU A 109 8.08 -7.06 -4.68
N CYS A 110 8.84 -6.64 -5.68
CA CYS A 110 8.43 -6.74 -7.08
C CYS A 110 8.24 -8.20 -7.51
N LYS A 111 9.13 -9.13 -7.08
CA LYS A 111 8.96 -10.57 -7.34
C LYS A 111 7.67 -11.11 -6.73
N GLU A 112 7.38 -10.79 -5.48
CA GLU A 112 6.14 -11.20 -4.80
C GLU A 112 4.89 -10.65 -5.50
N VAL A 113 4.91 -9.38 -5.91
CA VAL A 113 3.81 -8.76 -6.65
C VAL A 113 3.64 -9.36 -8.04
N VAL A 114 4.73 -9.68 -8.74
CA VAL A 114 4.69 -10.39 -10.05
C VAL A 114 4.06 -11.78 -9.89
N GLN A 115 4.43 -12.52 -8.84
CA GLN A 115 3.84 -13.82 -8.56
C GLN A 115 2.34 -13.72 -8.23
N TRP A 116 1.96 -12.77 -7.37
CA TRP A 116 0.56 -12.55 -7.00
C TRP A 116 -0.28 -12.09 -8.20
N THR A 117 0.21 -11.15 -9.02
CA THR A 117 -0.51 -10.68 -10.22
C THR A 117 -0.70 -11.77 -11.26
N ARG A 118 0.22 -12.74 -11.35
CA ARG A 118 0.07 -13.93 -12.20
C ARG A 118 -1.07 -14.82 -11.73
N ALA A 119 -1.16 -15.09 -10.43
CA ALA A 119 -2.25 -15.88 -9.84
C ALA A 119 -3.62 -15.21 -10.05
N GLU A 120 -3.68 -13.89 -9.89
CA GLU A 120 -4.89 -13.08 -10.02
C GLU A 120 -5.25 -12.72 -11.48
N LYS A 121 -4.50 -13.21 -12.48
CA LYS A 121 -4.66 -12.89 -13.91
C LYS A 121 -4.73 -11.37 -14.17
N ARG A 122 -3.85 -10.60 -13.53
CA ARG A 122 -3.74 -9.13 -13.65
C ARG A 122 -2.65 -8.73 -14.65
N THR A 123 -2.85 -9.04 -15.93
CA THR A 123 -1.83 -8.93 -16.99
C THR A 123 -1.11 -7.58 -17.07
N PHE A 124 -1.85 -6.46 -17.09
CA PHE A 124 -1.23 -5.13 -17.18
C PHE A 124 -0.36 -4.77 -15.96
N LEU A 125 -0.83 -5.14 -14.76
CA LEU A 125 -0.06 -4.90 -13.55
C LEU A 125 1.18 -5.80 -13.52
N HIS A 126 1.03 -7.06 -13.93
CA HIS A 126 2.13 -8.01 -14.06
C HIS A 126 3.22 -7.50 -15.00
N GLN A 127 2.86 -7.09 -16.23
CA GLN A 127 3.81 -6.54 -17.21
C GLN A 127 4.56 -5.32 -16.66
N ARG A 128 3.83 -4.40 -16.02
CA ARG A 128 4.43 -3.16 -15.51
C ARG A 128 5.36 -3.39 -14.32
N VAL A 129 4.97 -4.24 -13.37
CA VAL A 129 5.84 -4.59 -12.23
C VAL A 129 7.02 -5.43 -12.73
N GLY A 130 6.83 -6.31 -13.71
CA GLY A 130 7.90 -7.05 -14.37
C GLY A 130 8.94 -6.15 -15.04
N ALA A 131 8.49 -5.09 -15.74
CA ALA A 131 9.41 -4.10 -16.31
C ALA A 131 10.21 -3.36 -15.23
N LYS A 132 9.56 -2.96 -14.12
CA LYS A 132 10.26 -2.32 -12.99
C LYS A 132 11.28 -3.28 -12.34
N LEU A 133 10.91 -4.54 -12.15
CA LEU A 133 11.80 -5.59 -11.63
C LEU A 133 13.02 -5.80 -12.55
N ALA A 134 12.81 -5.81 -13.87
CA ALA A 134 13.91 -5.96 -14.82
C ALA A 134 14.90 -4.78 -14.72
N GLY A 135 14.41 -3.54 -14.63
CA GLY A 135 15.24 -2.36 -14.41
C GLY A 135 16.07 -2.46 -13.13
N LEU A 136 15.43 -2.79 -12.00
CA LEU A 136 16.12 -2.96 -10.71
C LEU A 136 17.20 -4.05 -10.74
N LEU A 137 16.94 -5.17 -11.44
CA LEU A 137 17.91 -6.25 -11.58
C LEU A 137 19.08 -5.89 -12.51
N MET A 138 18.88 -4.96 -13.45
CA MET A 138 19.98 -4.45 -14.28
C MET A 138 20.84 -3.48 -13.47
N GLU A 139 20.23 -2.55 -12.74
CA GLU A 139 20.93 -1.59 -11.87
C GLU A 139 21.73 -2.26 -10.74
N ASN A 140 21.27 -3.39 -10.19
CA ASN A 140 21.99 -4.14 -9.15
C ASN A 140 23.02 -5.15 -9.69
N LYS A 141 23.12 -5.34 -11.01
CA LYS A 141 24.11 -6.23 -11.64
C LYS A 141 25.38 -5.50 -12.08
N GLU A 142 25.37 -4.18 -12.05
CA GLU A 142 26.55 -3.32 -12.23
C GLU A 142 27.20 -3.00 -10.88
#